data_AF-A0A3N5RRD3-F1
#
_entry.id   AF-A0A3N5RRD3-F1
#
_cell.length_a   1.000
_cell.length_b   1.000
_cell.length_c   1.000
_cell.angle_alpha   90.00
_cell.angle_beta   90.00
_cell.angle_gamma   90.00
#
_symmetry.space_group_name_H-M   'P 1'
#
loop_
_entity.id
_entity.type
_entity.pdbx_description
1 polymer ?
#
loop_
_entity_poly.entity_id
_entity_poly.type
_entity_poly.pdbx_seq_one_letter_code
_entity_poly.pdbx_strand_id
1 'polypeptide(L)'
;MFVRKRFYKALIYSGVSLLIVVVLSAAGMQVKATQSQDLIAEGKQIFRFDTFGDEDFWGGQLQLHQAIQGEQFGGVGPGVSPATALAVGLKVDVDALPRSLQRQLRRGQVDLNDPAVTLALIKLNAVVGIKGFFNRDGSLSSIGITCAFCHTAVDDSFAPGIGNRLDGWANRDLNVGAIIALSPDLSPFETILGADRDTVVAVLNSWGPGKFDAELVLDGKAFNPEQVTDGVVTGTDVPGATLLPPAFGLAGVNLHTYTGWGSVPYWNAYVANVLMHGKGNFYDPRLDNADQFPLAAANGFGHIQSEVDLITPKLPALHAYQISLVAPRPPSGSFNARAASRGEALFEGKANCA
;
A
#
# COMPACT_ATOMS: atom_id res chain seq x y z
N MET A 1 7.52 72.82 25.15
CA MET A 1 6.35 71.92 25.00
C MET A 1 6.39 71.00 23.76
N PHE A 2 7.52 70.88 23.02
CA PHE A 2 7.57 70.16 21.73
C PHE A 2 8.28 68.78 21.74
N VAL A 3 8.95 68.37 22.83
CA VAL A 3 9.78 67.15 22.86
C VAL A 3 8.99 65.88 23.22
N ARG A 4 7.94 65.98 24.07
CA ARG A 4 7.12 64.82 24.46
C ARG A 4 6.30 64.20 23.32
N LYS A 5 5.87 64.98 22.32
CA LYS A 5 5.05 64.48 21.20
C LYS A 5 5.81 63.57 20.22
N ARG A 6 7.15 63.68 20.12
CA ARG A 6 7.96 62.82 19.23
C ARG A 6 8.17 61.40 19.78
N PHE A 7 8.36 61.27 21.09
CA PHE A 7 8.56 59.97 21.74
C PHE A 7 7.33 59.06 21.70
N TYR A 8 6.12 59.61 21.90
CA TYR A 8 4.88 58.83 21.81
C TYR A 8 4.62 58.31 20.39
N LYS A 9 4.96 59.09 19.35
CA LYS A 9 4.84 58.63 17.96
C LYS A 9 5.77 57.44 17.69
N ALA A 10 7.04 57.51 18.09
CA ALA A 10 7.99 56.42 17.89
C ALA A 10 7.59 55.11 18.60
N LEU A 11 7.05 55.21 19.82
CA LEU A 11 6.57 54.03 20.57
C LEU A 11 5.32 53.40 19.93
N ILE A 12 4.38 54.23 19.44
CA ILE A 12 3.17 53.76 18.75
C ILE A 12 3.55 53.12 17.40
N TYR A 13 4.45 53.72 16.62
CA TYR A 13 4.91 53.11 15.37
C TYR A 13 5.66 51.80 15.60
N SER A 14 6.49 51.69 16.65
CA SER A 14 7.19 50.45 17.00
C SER A 14 6.23 49.34 17.47
N GLY A 15 5.22 49.68 18.28
CA GLY A 15 4.19 48.73 18.72
C GLY A 15 3.28 48.26 17.58
N VAL A 16 2.90 49.16 16.67
CA VAL A 16 2.11 48.83 15.47
C VAL A 16 2.92 47.97 14.49
N SER A 17 4.20 48.29 14.28
CA SER A 17 5.08 47.46 13.44
C SER A 17 5.29 46.07 14.03
N LEU A 18 5.47 45.94 15.35
CA LEU A 18 5.60 44.64 16.02
C LEU A 18 4.29 43.82 15.92
N LEU A 19 3.14 44.47 16.11
CA LEU A 19 1.83 43.82 15.97
C LEU A 19 1.58 43.34 14.53
N ILE A 20 1.91 44.15 13.52
CA ILE A 20 1.80 43.77 12.10
C ILE A 20 2.70 42.58 11.77
N VAL A 21 3.94 42.56 12.27
CA VAL A 21 4.87 41.43 12.06
C VAL A 21 4.32 40.15 12.71
N VAL A 22 3.78 40.23 13.92
CA VAL A 22 3.19 39.06 14.61
C VAL A 22 1.95 38.54 13.88
N VAL A 23 1.05 39.42 13.42
CA VAL A 23 -0.16 39.04 12.69
C VAL A 23 0.19 38.43 11.32
N LEU A 24 1.13 39.02 10.57
CA LEU A 24 1.60 38.47 9.29
C LEU A 24 2.30 37.12 9.47
N SER A 25 3.07 36.95 10.55
CA SER A 25 3.73 35.68 10.88
C SER A 25 2.71 34.59 11.24
N ALA A 26 1.71 34.92 12.06
CA ALA A 26 0.63 34.01 12.42
C ALA A 26 -0.23 33.63 11.21
N ALA A 27 -0.58 34.59 10.35
CA ALA A 27 -1.30 34.33 9.10
C ALA A 27 -0.48 33.44 8.15
N GLY A 28 0.84 33.70 8.03
CA GLY A 28 1.75 32.87 7.23
C GLY A 28 1.91 31.45 7.78
N MET A 29 1.96 31.27 9.10
CA MET A 29 1.96 29.95 9.74
C MET A 29 0.64 29.21 9.52
N GLN A 30 -0.48 29.93 9.58
CA GLN A 30 -1.81 29.35 9.38
C GLN A 30 -2.04 28.92 7.93
N VAL A 31 -1.62 29.72 6.94
CA VAL A 31 -1.66 29.34 5.52
C VAL A 31 -0.80 28.10 5.24
N LYS A 32 0.40 28.02 5.80
CA LYS A 32 1.27 26.83 5.67
C LYS A 32 0.69 25.58 6.33
N ALA A 33 0.05 25.73 7.50
CA ALA A 33 -0.59 24.62 8.20
C ALA A 33 -1.80 24.08 7.41
N THR A 34 -2.65 24.95 6.86
CA THR A 34 -3.78 24.55 6.02
C THR A 34 -3.31 23.83 4.75
N GLN A 35 -2.31 24.38 4.05
CA GLN A 35 -1.75 23.75 2.86
C GLN A 35 -1.14 22.37 3.15
N SER A 36 -0.50 22.18 4.31
CA SER A 36 0.02 20.88 4.74
C SER A 36 -1.09 19.88 5.06
N GLN A 37 -2.21 20.33 5.64
CA GLN A 37 -3.36 19.46 5.94
C GLN A 37 -4.07 19.02 4.66
N ASP A 38 -4.23 19.92 3.69
CA ASP A 38 -4.81 19.61 2.38
C ASP A 38 -3.98 18.57 1.64
N LEU A 39 -2.64 18.71 1.65
CA LEU A 39 -1.73 17.76 1.02
C LEU A 39 -1.79 16.36 1.66
N ILE A 40 -1.87 16.29 3.00
CA ILE A 40 -2.03 15.02 3.73
C ILE A 40 -3.39 14.38 3.42
N ALA A 41 -4.45 15.19 3.35
CA ALA A 41 -5.79 14.70 3.01
C ALA A 41 -5.86 14.15 1.58
N GLU A 42 -5.24 14.84 0.62
CA GLU A 42 -5.06 14.38 -0.76
C GLU A 42 -4.27 13.07 -0.80
N GLY A 43 -3.13 13.01 -0.13
CA GLY A 43 -2.30 11.80 -0.04
C GLY A 43 -3.06 10.61 0.55
N LYS A 44 -3.93 10.84 1.53
CA LYS A 44 -4.81 9.81 2.09
C LYS A 44 -5.83 9.31 1.08
N GLN A 45 -6.39 10.19 0.24
CA GLN A 45 -7.30 9.76 -0.83
C GLN A 45 -6.55 8.92 -1.87
N ILE A 46 -5.37 9.37 -2.27
CA ILE A 46 -4.50 8.65 -3.22
C ILE A 46 -4.20 7.25 -2.68
N PHE A 47 -3.67 7.17 -1.46
CA PHE A 47 -3.30 5.92 -0.81
C PHE A 47 -4.46 4.92 -0.73
N ARG A 48 -5.68 5.39 -0.46
CA ARG A 48 -6.85 4.52 -0.26
C ARG A 48 -7.53 4.11 -1.56
N PHE A 49 -7.56 4.97 -2.57
CA PHE A 49 -8.52 4.84 -3.67
C PHE A 49 -7.94 5.00 -5.09
N ASP A 50 -6.70 5.45 -5.23
CA ASP A 50 -6.09 5.65 -6.54
C ASP A 50 -5.43 4.37 -7.05
N THR A 51 -5.85 3.94 -8.24
CA THR A 51 -5.29 2.78 -8.95
C THR A 51 -4.11 3.13 -9.83
N PHE A 52 -3.84 4.42 -10.03
CA PHE A 52 -2.88 4.91 -11.00
C PHE A 52 -3.12 4.42 -12.44
N GLY A 53 -4.32 3.93 -12.77
CA GLY A 53 -4.61 3.33 -14.06
C GLY A 53 -4.20 1.86 -14.18
N ASP A 54 -3.89 1.19 -13.07
CA ASP A 54 -3.48 -0.22 -13.03
C ASP A 54 -4.60 -1.21 -13.41
N GLU A 55 -5.84 -0.74 -13.52
CA GLU A 55 -6.96 -1.56 -13.94
C GLU A 55 -6.83 -2.07 -15.39
N ASP A 56 -6.00 -1.42 -16.22
CA ASP A 56 -5.63 -1.91 -17.55
C ASP A 56 -4.80 -3.21 -17.45
N PHE A 57 -4.03 -3.38 -16.38
CA PHE A 57 -3.26 -4.59 -16.12
C PHE A 57 -4.10 -5.62 -15.35
N TRP A 58 -4.57 -5.27 -14.14
CA TRP A 58 -5.24 -6.22 -13.24
C TRP A 58 -6.57 -6.72 -13.78
N GLY A 59 -7.38 -5.84 -14.36
CA GLY A 59 -8.63 -6.24 -14.99
C GLY A 59 -8.51 -6.45 -16.49
N GLY A 60 -7.68 -5.66 -17.19
CA GLY A 60 -7.51 -5.77 -18.64
C GLY A 60 -6.67 -6.98 -19.06
N GLN A 61 -5.40 -7.03 -18.66
CA GLN A 61 -4.49 -8.10 -19.04
C GLN A 61 -4.73 -9.38 -18.24
N LEU A 62 -4.74 -9.33 -16.91
CA LEU A 62 -4.90 -10.51 -16.07
C LEU A 62 -6.33 -11.05 -16.04
N GLN A 63 -7.31 -10.21 -16.39
CA GLN A 63 -8.74 -10.56 -16.37
C GLN A 63 -9.26 -10.99 -14.99
N LEU A 64 -8.61 -10.56 -13.90
CA LEU A 64 -8.92 -11.00 -12.54
C LEU A 64 -10.39 -10.74 -12.16
N HIS A 65 -10.97 -9.66 -12.68
CA HIS A 65 -12.37 -9.31 -12.50
C HIS A 65 -13.33 -10.43 -12.94
N GLN A 66 -12.98 -11.22 -13.98
CA GLN A 66 -13.82 -12.32 -14.45
C GLN A 66 -13.86 -13.47 -13.43
N ALA A 67 -12.72 -13.82 -12.83
CA ALA A 67 -12.66 -14.87 -11.81
C ALA A 67 -13.35 -14.45 -10.50
N ILE A 68 -13.26 -13.16 -10.14
CA ILE A 68 -13.98 -12.61 -8.99
C ILE A 68 -15.50 -12.63 -9.23
N GLN A 69 -15.92 -12.24 -10.43
CA GLN A 69 -17.32 -12.18 -10.83
C GLN A 69 -17.97 -13.57 -10.92
N GLY A 70 -17.27 -14.56 -11.47
CA GLY A 70 -17.80 -15.90 -11.67
C GLY A 70 -18.83 -16.02 -12.80
N GLU A 71 -19.06 -17.24 -13.24
CA GLU A 71 -19.95 -17.58 -14.36
C GLU A 71 -21.39 -17.09 -14.15
N GLN A 72 -21.87 -17.08 -12.90
CA GLN A 72 -23.20 -16.58 -12.53
C GLN A 72 -23.44 -15.14 -13.01
N PHE A 73 -22.39 -14.34 -13.09
CA PHE A 73 -22.46 -12.93 -13.45
C PHE A 73 -21.71 -12.63 -14.76
N GLY A 74 -21.41 -13.66 -15.57
CA GLY A 74 -20.74 -13.52 -16.87
C GLY A 74 -19.21 -13.46 -16.81
N GLY A 75 -18.62 -13.82 -15.67
CA GLY A 75 -17.19 -14.08 -15.51
C GLY A 75 -16.84 -15.56 -15.76
N VAL A 76 -15.78 -16.04 -15.09
CA VAL A 76 -15.29 -17.42 -15.21
C VAL A 76 -15.16 -18.10 -13.84
N GLY A 77 -15.38 -19.41 -13.78
CA GLY A 77 -15.33 -20.17 -12.54
C GLY A 77 -16.45 -19.81 -11.55
N PRO A 78 -16.32 -20.22 -10.27
CA PRO A 78 -17.40 -20.11 -9.29
C PRO A 78 -17.63 -18.69 -8.75
N GLY A 79 -16.75 -17.73 -9.05
CA GLY A 79 -16.74 -16.42 -8.41
C GLY A 79 -16.06 -16.46 -7.04
N VAL A 80 -15.78 -15.28 -6.49
CA VAL A 80 -15.17 -15.13 -5.16
C VAL A 80 -16.22 -14.65 -4.18
N SER A 81 -16.51 -15.44 -3.15
CA SER A 81 -17.40 -15.06 -2.05
C SER A 81 -16.70 -14.19 -1.00
N PRO A 82 -17.44 -13.46 -0.14
CA PRO A 82 -16.83 -12.73 0.97
C PRO A 82 -16.01 -13.61 1.89
N ALA A 83 -16.46 -14.84 2.17
CA ALA A 83 -15.73 -15.79 3.01
C ALA A 83 -14.38 -16.16 2.39
N THR A 84 -14.34 -16.44 1.08
CA THR A 84 -13.10 -16.72 0.35
C THR A 84 -12.18 -15.50 0.33
N ALA A 85 -12.73 -14.31 0.05
CA ALA A 85 -11.98 -13.05 0.06
C ALA A 85 -11.31 -12.78 1.42
N LEU A 86 -12.04 -12.94 2.52
CA LEU A 86 -11.52 -12.80 3.88
C LEU A 86 -10.47 -13.87 4.19
N ALA A 87 -10.66 -15.11 3.71
CA ALA A 87 -9.71 -16.21 3.92
C ALA A 87 -8.35 -16.00 3.24
N VAL A 88 -8.31 -15.27 2.11
CA VAL A 88 -7.06 -14.84 1.46
C VAL A 88 -6.57 -13.48 1.96
N GLY A 89 -7.15 -12.97 3.05
CA GLY A 89 -6.68 -11.80 3.77
C GLY A 89 -7.16 -10.44 3.25
N LEU A 90 -8.09 -10.41 2.29
CA LEU A 90 -8.78 -9.15 1.96
C LEU A 90 -9.54 -8.64 3.18
N LYS A 91 -9.60 -7.32 3.34
CA LYS A 91 -10.27 -6.68 4.48
C LYS A 91 -11.49 -5.89 4.02
N VAL A 92 -12.46 -5.74 4.92
CA VAL A 92 -13.67 -4.95 4.68
C VAL A 92 -13.73 -3.77 5.65
N ASP A 93 -13.82 -2.57 5.09
CA ASP A 93 -14.03 -1.33 5.81
C ASP A 93 -15.49 -1.21 6.25
N VAL A 94 -15.73 -1.31 7.56
CA VAL A 94 -17.08 -1.24 8.14
C VAL A 94 -17.71 0.14 7.96
N ASP A 95 -16.92 1.21 7.89
CA ASP A 95 -17.42 2.58 7.74
C ASP A 95 -18.01 2.83 6.35
N ALA A 96 -17.57 2.07 5.34
CA ALA A 96 -18.12 2.10 3.99
C ALA A 96 -19.46 1.35 3.88
N LEU A 97 -19.83 0.52 4.86
CA LEU A 97 -21.05 -0.28 4.83
C LEU A 97 -22.27 0.52 5.29
N PRO A 98 -23.40 0.51 4.54
CA PRO A 98 -24.65 1.07 5.03
C PRO A 98 -25.07 0.45 6.37
N ARG A 99 -25.62 1.26 7.28
CA ARG A 99 -26.06 0.78 8.61
C ARG A 99 -27.05 -0.39 8.54
N SER A 100 -27.86 -0.48 7.48
CA SER A 100 -28.75 -1.63 7.26
C SER A 100 -27.98 -2.92 7.02
N LEU A 101 -26.96 -2.88 6.15
CA LEU A 101 -26.09 -4.02 5.85
C LEU A 101 -25.30 -4.45 7.09
N GLN A 102 -24.77 -3.51 7.86
CA GLN A 102 -24.13 -3.80 9.15
C GLN A 102 -25.07 -4.57 10.10
N ARG A 103 -26.36 -4.18 10.17
CA ARG A 103 -27.34 -4.92 11.01
C ARG A 103 -27.64 -6.31 10.46
N GLN A 104 -27.71 -6.48 9.15
CA GLN A 104 -27.94 -7.78 8.52
C GLN A 104 -26.76 -8.72 8.75
N LEU A 105 -25.53 -8.24 8.58
CA LEU A 105 -24.30 -8.99 8.87
C LEU A 105 -24.25 -9.45 10.33
N ARG A 106 -24.53 -8.56 11.30
CA ARG A 106 -24.59 -8.93 12.73
C ARG A 106 -25.64 -9.99 13.05
N ARG A 107 -26.68 -10.11 12.23
CA ARG A 107 -27.77 -11.08 12.39
C ARG A 107 -27.55 -12.35 11.57
N GLY A 108 -26.42 -12.48 10.85
CA GLY A 108 -26.19 -13.61 9.95
C GLY A 108 -27.16 -13.67 8.77
N GLN A 109 -27.71 -12.53 8.35
CA GLN A 109 -28.73 -12.44 7.29
C GLN A 109 -28.13 -12.19 5.89
N VAL A 110 -26.80 -12.11 5.79
CA VAL A 110 -26.07 -11.96 4.54
C VAL A 110 -25.34 -13.27 4.29
N ASP A 111 -25.55 -13.87 3.12
CA ASP A 111 -24.81 -15.07 2.74
C ASP A 111 -23.38 -14.71 2.33
N LEU A 112 -22.41 -15.02 3.19
CA LEU A 112 -21.00 -14.76 2.93
C LEU A 112 -20.38 -15.76 1.96
N ASN A 113 -21.14 -16.73 1.45
CA ASN A 113 -20.70 -17.66 0.40
C ASN A 113 -21.19 -17.25 -0.99
N ASP A 114 -22.04 -16.21 -1.11
CA ASP A 114 -22.56 -15.72 -2.39
C ASP A 114 -21.60 -14.69 -3.01
N PRO A 115 -21.03 -14.94 -4.22
CA PRO A 115 -20.21 -13.96 -4.95
C PRO A 115 -20.91 -12.62 -5.20
N ALA A 116 -22.25 -12.60 -5.28
CA ALA A 116 -23.02 -11.36 -5.42
C ALA A 116 -22.72 -10.36 -4.30
N VAL A 117 -22.46 -10.87 -3.08
CA VAL A 117 -22.14 -10.03 -1.92
C VAL A 117 -20.75 -9.42 -2.07
N THR A 118 -19.76 -10.15 -2.61
CA THR A 118 -18.44 -9.57 -2.94
C THR A 118 -18.57 -8.43 -3.93
N LEU A 119 -19.34 -8.62 -5.01
CA LEU A 119 -19.57 -7.58 -6.01
C LEU A 119 -20.24 -6.34 -5.41
N ALA A 120 -21.22 -6.53 -4.52
CA ALA A 120 -21.85 -5.44 -3.79
C ALA A 120 -20.88 -4.70 -2.87
N LEU A 121 -20.00 -5.40 -2.14
CA LEU A 121 -18.99 -4.81 -1.28
C LEU A 121 -17.95 -4.01 -2.08
N ILE A 122 -17.50 -4.54 -3.22
CA ILE A 122 -16.59 -3.83 -4.13
C ILE A 122 -17.26 -2.56 -4.65
N LYS A 123 -18.53 -2.63 -5.04
CA LYS A 123 -19.30 -1.47 -5.53
C LYS A 123 -19.48 -0.37 -4.48
N LEU A 124 -19.51 -0.74 -3.20
CA LEU A 124 -19.51 0.19 -2.07
C LEU A 124 -18.11 0.78 -1.76
N ASN A 125 -17.06 0.35 -2.45
CA ASN A 125 -15.65 0.60 -2.09
C ASN A 125 -15.32 0.13 -0.66
N ALA A 126 -15.99 -0.92 -0.19
CA ALA A 126 -15.81 -1.45 1.15
C ALA A 126 -14.66 -2.46 1.22
N VAL A 127 -14.30 -3.13 0.12
CA VAL A 127 -13.11 -4.00 0.08
C VAL A 127 -11.86 -3.11 0.07
N VAL A 128 -11.04 -3.23 1.12
CA VAL A 128 -9.86 -2.40 1.32
C VAL A 128 -8.84 -2.65 0.19
N GLY A 129 -8.42 -1.57 -0.47
CA GLY A 129 -7.38 -1.63 -1.48
C GLY A 129 -7.81 -2.14 -2.85
N ILE A 130 -9.10 -2.44 -3.04
CA ILE A 130 -9.66 -2.94 -4.30
C ILE A 130 -10.61 -1.90 -4.89
N LYS A 131 -10.45 -1.61 -6.18
CA LYS A 131 -11.34 -0.74 -6.95
C LYS A 131 -12.01 -1.53 -8.07
N GLY A 132 -13.33 -1.65 -8.01
CA GLY A 132 -14.11 -2.25 -9.11
C GLY A 132 -14.60 -1.20 -10.10
N PHE A 133 -14.56 -1.55 -11.37
CA PHE A 133 -15.13 -0.79 -12.48
C PHE A 133 -16.30 -1.59 -13.04
N PHE A 134 -17.46 -0.95 -13.21
CA PHE A 134 -18.70 -1.64 -13.51
C PHE A 134 -19.34 -1.14 -14.81
N ASN A 135 -19.83 -2.09 -15.60
CA ASN A 135 -20.72 -1.84 -16.72
C ASN A 135 -22.09 -1.32 -16.26
N ARG A 136 -22.89 -0.82 -17.21
CA ARG A 136 -24.25 -0.33 -16.93
C ARG A 136 -25.19 -1.41 -16.42
N ASP A 137 -24.98 -2.66 -16.82
CA ASP A 137 -25.75 -3.82 -16.37
C ASP A 137 -25.37 -4.31 -14.96
N GLY A 138 -24.31 -3.73 -14.37
CA GLY A 138 -23.83 -4.08 -13.04
C GLY A 138 -22.76 -5.16 -13.00
N SER A 139 -22.34 -5.72 -14.14
CA SER A 139 -21.16 -6.59 -14.22
C SER A 139 -19.86 -5.78 -14.04
N LEU A 140 -18.80 -6.41 -13.53
CA LEU A 140 -17.44 -5.87 -13.51
C LEU A 140 -16.90 -5.82 -14.95
N SER A 141 -16.39 -4.65 -15.34
CA SER A 141 -15.63 -4.46 -16.58
C SER A 141 -14.13 -4.51 -16.36
N SER A 142 -13.68 -4.18 -15.14
CA SER A 142 -12.28 -4.21 -14.74
C SER A 142 -12.13 -4.13 -13.23
N ILE A 143 -10.92 -4.36 -12.74
CA ILE A 143 -10.53 -4.22 -11.33
C ILE A 143 -9.12 -3.66 -11.25
N GLY A 144 -8.87 -2.81 -10.27
CA GLY A 144 -7.55 -2.27 -9.95
C GLY A 144 -7.26 -2.38 -8.45
N ILE A 145 -6.01 -2.15 -8.06
CA ILE A 145 -5.56 -2.17 -6.66
C ILE A 145 -5.04 -0.80 -6.23
N THR A 146 -4.85 -0.58 -4.94
CA THR A 146 -4.32 0.69 -4.40
C THR A 146 -3.26 0.42 -3.35
N CYS A 147 -2.56 1.46 -2.87
CA CYS A 147 -1.55 1.30 -1.80
C CYS A 147 -2.13 0.63 -0.54
N ALA A 148 -3.41 0.86 -0.25
CA ALA A 148 -4.12 0.27 0.87
C ALA A 148 -4.29 -1.26 0.77
N PHE A 149 -4.12 -1.86 -0.42
CA PHE A 149 -4.20 -3.32 -0.61
C PHE A 149 -3.23 -4.04 0.33
N CYS A 150 -1.95 -3.65 0.29
CA CYS A 150 -0.89 -4.21 1.13
C CYS A 150 -0.73 -3.48 2.47
N HIS A 151 -1.01 -2.17 2.51
CA HIS A 151 -0.63 -1.30 3.63
C HIS A 151 -1.81 -0.76 4.46
N THR A 152 -2.97 -1.40 4.38
CA THR A 152 -4.08 -1.17 5.31
C THR A 152 -4.58 -2.48 5.87
N ALA A 153 -4.63 -2.57 7.20
CA ALA A 153 -5.39 -3.60 7.90
C ALA A 153 -6.73 -3.02 8.41
N VAL A 154 -7.50 -3.81 9.14
CA VAL A 154 -8.65 -3.33 9.92
C VAL A 154 -8.52 -3.78 11.37
N ASP A 155 -9.23 -3.11 12.26
CA ASP A 155 -9.18 -3.36 13.71
C ASP A 155 -10.03 -4.56 14.17
N ASP A 156 -10.64 -5.31 13.25
CA ASP A 156 -11.53 -6.45 13.50
C ASP A 156 -12.68 -6.15 14.48
N SER A 157 -13.02 -4.87 14.70
CA SER A 157 -14.02 -4.45 15.69
C SER A 157 -15.44 -4.88 15.37
N PHE A 158 -15.70 -5.28 14.11
CA PHE A 158 -17.00 -5.76 13.66
C PHE A 158 -17.05 -7.28 13.56
N ALA A 159 -16.04 -7.88 12.90
CA ALA A 159 -15.81 -9.32 12.78
C ALA A 159 -14.35 -9.56 12.31
N PRO A 160 -13.79 -10.78 12.39
CA PRO A 160 -12.47 -11.05 11.82
C PRO A 160 -12.38 -10.63 10.35
N GLY A 161 -11.43 -9.75 10.03
CA GLY A 161 -11.24 -9.15 8.70
C GLY A 161 -12.21 -8.02 8.35
N ILE A 162 -13.08 -7.60 9.26
CA ILE A 162 -14.07 -6.52 9.07
C ILE A 162 -13.98 -5.52 10.24
N GLY A 163 -13.66 -4.27 9.94
CA GLY A 163 -13.48 -3.25 10.97
C GLY A 163 -13.15 -1.88 10.41
N ASN A 164 -12.70 -0.98 11.28
CA ASN A 164 -12.26 0.36 10.88
C ASN A 164 -10.86 0.27 10.27
N ARG A 165 -10.61 1.04 9.20
CA ARG A 165 -9.32 1.05 8.51
C ARG A 165 -8.18 1.49 9.43
N LEU A 166 -7.11 0.70 9.39
CA LEU A 166 -5.82 0.96 10.02
C LEU A 166 -4.77 1.18 8.93
N ASP A 167 -4.73 2.38 8.36
CA ASP A 167 -3.74 2.71 7.32
C ASP A 167 -2.31 2.71 7.89
N GLY A 168 -1.36 2.28 7.07
CA GLY A 168 0.04 2.09 7.46
C GLY A 168 0.31 0.72 8.08
N TRP A 169 -0.70 0.01 8.54
CA TRP A 169 -0.53 -1.35 9.04
C TRP A 169 -0.37 -2.31 7.86
N ALA A 170 0.71 -3.09 7.87
CA ALA A 170 0.90 -4.15 6.89
C ALA A 170 -0.20 -5.21 7.02
N ASN A 171 -0.87 -5.53 5.93
CA ASN A 171 -1.88 -6.59 5.91
C ASN A 171 -1.19 -7.96 5.93
N ARG A 172 -0.91 -8.47 7.14
CA ARG A 172 -0.16 -9.73 7.34
C ARG A 172 -0.94 -10.99 6.99
N ASP A 173 -2.23 -10.87 6.71
CA ASP A 173 -3.07 -11.99 6.29
C ASP A 173 -3.19 -12.09 4.76
N LEU A 174 -2.84 -11.01 4.04
CA LEU A 174 -3.04 -10.91 2.60
C LEU A 174 -2.17 -11.92 1.84
N ASN A 175 -2.81 -12.81 1.08
CA ASN A 175 -2.12 -13.73 0.20
C ASN A 175 -2.11 -13.18 -1.23
N VAL A 176 -1.15 -12.29 -1.52
CA VAL A 176 -1.01 -11.64 -2.83
C VAL A 176 -0.79 -12.66 -3.95
N GLY A 177 0.04 -13.68 -3.68
CA GLY A 177 0.34 -14.73 -4.65
C GLY A 177 -0.90 -15.53 -5.06
N ALA A 178 -1.72 -15.94 -4.10
CA ALA A 178 -2.98 -16.65 -4.38
C ALA A 178 -3.99 -15.76 -5.14
N ILE A 179 -4.01 -14.46 -4.86
CA ILE A 179 -4.88 -13.50 -5.58
C ILE A 179 -4.43 -13.35 -7.04
N ILE A 180 -3.13 -13.24 -7.29
CA ILE A 180 -2.61 -13.19 -8.67
C ILE A 180 -2.88 -14.51 -9.37
N ALA A 181 -2.62 -15.65 -8.72
CA ALA A 181 -2.81 -16.99 -9.30
C ALA A 181 -4.27 -17.30 -9.67
N LEU A 182 -5.25 -16.57 -9.12
CA LEU A 182 -6.65 -16.65 -9.50
C LEU A 182 -6.93 -16.09 -10.91
N SER A 183 -6.02 -15.28 -11.45
CA SER A 183 -6.17 -14.60 -12.74
C SER A 183 -6.38 -15.60 -13.87
N PRO A 184 -7.43 -15.42 -14.69
CA PRO A 184 -7.65 -16.24 -15.87
C PRO A 184 -6.45 -16.20 -16.83
N ASP A 185 -5.86 -15.03 -17.03
CA ASP A 185 -4.69 -14.84 -17.88
C ASP A 185 -3.45 -14.53 -17.03
N LEU A 186 -2.43 -15.39 -17.12
CA LEU A 186 -1.13 -15.21 -16.47
C LEU A 186 -0.01 -14.98 -17.49
N SER A 187 -0.35 -14.81 -18.77
CA SER A 187 0.63 -14.60 -19.85
C SER A 187 1.60 -13.44 -19.61
N PRO A 188 1.24 -12.33 -18.91
CA PRO A 188 2.23 -11.31 -18.56
C PRO A 188 3.36 -11.86 -17.66
N PHE A 189 3.01 -12.67 -16.66
CA PHE A 189 4.00 -13.29 -15.77
C PHE A 189 4.76 -14.42 -16.48
N GLU A 190 4.08 -15.25 -17.27
CA GLU A 190 4.72 -16.30 -18.06
C GLU A 190 5.78 -15.72 -19.02
N THR A 191 5.45 -14.59 -19.66
CA THR A 191 6.36 -13.89 -20.58
C THR A 191 7.56 -13.28 -19.86
N ILE A 192 7.34 -12.56 -18.76
CA ILE A 192 8.42 -11.91 -17.99
C ILE A 192 9.36 -12.97 -17.41
N LEU A 193 8.83 -14.06 -16.86
CA LEU A 193 9.60 -15.10 -16.19
C LEU A 193 10.17 -16.15 -17.16
N GLY A 194 9.68 -16.20 -18.40
CA GLY A 194 10.06 -17.24 -19.37
C GLY A 194 9.68 -18.64 -18.89
N ALA A 195 8.57 -18.76 -18.17
CA ALA A 195 8.12 -19.99 -17.52
C ALA A 195 6.66 -20.31 -17.88
N ASP A 196 6.30 -21.60 -17.88
CA ASP A 196 4.92 -22.02 -18.12
C ASP A 196 3.99 -21.64 -16.94
N ARG A 197 2.68 -21.63 -17.22
CA ARG A 197 1.64 -21.28 -16.25
C ARG A 197 1.76 -22.06 -14.94
N ASP A 198 1.98 -23.37 -14.98
CA ASP A 198 2.01 -24.19 -13.77
C ASP A 198 3.19 -23.80 -12.88
N THR A 199 4.34 -23.50 -13.49
CA THR A 199 5.51 -22.97 -12.80
C THR A 199 5.23 -21.59 -12.19
N VAL A 200 4.60 -20.68 -12.93
CA VAL A 200 4.21 -19.35 -12.41
C VAL A 200 3.26 -19.49 -11.21
N VAL A 201 2.24 -20.34 -11.32
CA VAL A 201 1.28 -20.61 -10.24
C VAL A 201 1.98 -21.21 -9.02
N ALA A 202 2.93 -22.12 -9.21
CA ALA A 202 3.70 -22.71 -8.11
C ALA A 202 4.54 -21.66 -7.38
N VAL A 203 5.20 -20.76 -8.12
CA VAL A 203 5.96 -19.64 -7.55
C VAL A 203 5.05 -18.71 -6.76
N LEU A 204 3.94 -18.25 -7.36
CA LEU A 204 3.00 -17.34 -6.69
C LEU A 204 2.42 -17.96 -5.41
N ASN A 205 1.99 -19.23 -5.45
CA ASN A 205 1.44 -19.91 -4.28
C ASN A 205 2.49 -20.21 -3.20
N SER A 206 3.78 -20.17 -3.53
CA SER A 206 4.84 -20.36 -2.54
C SER A 206 4.96 -19.20 -1.54
N TRP A 207 4.53 -17.99 -1.92
CA TRP A 207 4.76 -16.79 -1.10
C TRP A 207 4.04 -16.86 0.25
N GLY A 208 2.77 -17.27 0.25
CA GLY A 208 1.93 -17.35 1.44
C GLY A 208 1.46 -15.99 1.99
N PRO A 209 0.68 -16.00 3.10
CA PRO A 209 0.09 -14.79 3.68
C PRO A 209 1.11 -13.76 4.15
N GLY A 210 0.78 -12.49 3.94
CA GLY A 210 1.53 -11.34 4.44
C GLY A 210 2.88 -11.13 3.74
N LYS A 211 3.07 -11.73 2.57
CA LYS A 211 4.32 -11.69 1.80
C LYS A 211 4.10 -11.30 0.35
N PHE A 212 5.12 -10.70 -0.23
CA PHE A 212 5.19 -10.34 -1.64
C PHE A 212 6.66 -10.32 -2.10
N ASP A 213 6.90 -10.80 -3.30
CA ASP A 213 8.22 -10.74 -3.93
C ASP A 213 8.28 -9.53 -4.87
N ALA A 214 8.82 -8.42 -4.35
CA ALA A 214 8.98 -7.19 -5.11
C ALA A 214 10.14 -7.26 -6.12
N GLU A 215 11.00 -8.28 -6.05
CA GLU A 215 12.21 -8.38 -6.85
C GLU A 215 12.10 -9.48 -7.91
N LEU A 216 11.11 -10.38 -7.81
CA LEU A 216 10.88 -11.47 -8.77
C LEU A 216 10.86 -11.01 -10.23
N VAL A 217 10.19 -9.90 -10.53
CA VAL A 217 10.10 -9.35 -11.90
C VAL A 217 11.40 -8.66 -12.35
N LEU A 218 12.35 -8.45 -11.44
CA LEU A 218 13.65 -7.87 -11.73
C LEU A 218 14.71 -8.93 -12.00
N ASP A 219 14.78 -9.96 -11.16
CA ASP A 219 15.87 -10.93 -11.17
C ASP A 219 15.47 -12.38 -11.44
N GLY A 220 14.18 -12.71 -11.41
CA GLY A 220 13.65 -14.05 -11.64
C GLY A 220 13.93 -15.05 -10.51
N LYS A 221 14.41 -14.63 -9.35
CA LYS A 221 14.82 -15.53 -8.26
C LYS A 221 13.69 -15.83 -7.30
N ALA A 222 12.83 -16.76 -7.68
CA ALA A 222 11.67 -17.17 -6.89
C ALA A 222 12.01 -17.84 -5.54
N PHE A 223 13.16 -18.50 -5.42
CA PHE A 223 13.54 -19.27 -4.23
C PHE A 223 14.95 -18.95 -3.78
N ASN A 224 15.12 -18.82 -2.47
CA ASN A 224 16.41 -18.74 -1.82
C ASN A 224 16.91 -20.16 -1.50
N PRO A 225 18.09 -20.57 -2.00
CA PRO A 225 18.66 -21.88 -1.75
C PRO A 225 18.84 -22.21 -0.26
N GLU A 226 19.19 -21.20 0.55
CA GLU A 226 19.45 -21.38 1.99
C GLU A 226 18.91 -20.21 2.80
N GLN A 227 18.00 -20.50 3.73
CA GLN A 227 17.64 -19.58 4.80
C GLN A 227 18.59 -19.76 5.97
N VAL A 228 19.31 -18.71 6.36
CA VAL A 228 20.26 -18.76 7.47
C VAL A 228 19.77 -17.91 8.64
N THR A 229 19.68 -18.53 9.81
CA THR A 229 19.40 -17.85 11.09
C THR A 229 20.55 -18.14 12.05
N ASP A 230 21.16 -17.10 12.64
CA ASP A 230 22.29 -17.22 13.57
C ASP A 230 23.46 -18.07 13.04
N GLY A 231 23.74 -17.95 11.73
CA GLY A 231 24.82 -18.69 11.07
C GLY A 231 24.50 -20.16 10.78
N VAL A 232 23.26 -20.60 11.00
CA VAL A 232 22.79 -21.97 10.75
C VAL A 232 21.74 -21.97 9.64
N VAL A 233 21.86 -22.90 8.69
CA VAL A 233 20.82 -23.12 7.68
C VAL A 233 19.56 -23.67 8.37
N THR A 234 18.48 -22.90 8.37
CA THR A 234 17.18 -23.24 8.97
C THR A 234 16.14 -23.69 7.95
N GLY A 235 16.43 -23.54 6.66
CA GLY A 235 15.58 -24.01 5.57
C GLY A 235 16.33 -23.95 4.24
N THR A 236 15.85 -24.72 3.27
CA THR A 236 16.36 -24.70 1.89
C THR A 236 15.19 -24.49 0.93
N ASP A 237 15.47 -23.91 -0.23
CA ASP A 237 14.48 -23.62 -1.28
C ASP A 237 13.26 -22.85 -0.76
N VAL A 238 13.50 -21.88 0.14
CA VAL A 238 12.43 -21.07 0.71
C VAL A 238 12.00 -19.98 -0.28
N PRO A 239 10.73 -19.58 -0.31
CA PRO A 239 10.27 -18.50 -1.18
C PRO A 239 11.09 -17.22 -0.99
N GLY A 240 11.46 -16.55 -2.09
CA GLY A 240 12.14 -15.24 -2.10
C GLY A 240 11.26 -14.09 -1.59
N ALA A 241 9.94 -14.30 -1.54
CA ALA A 241 8.98 -13.33 -1.05
C ALA A 241 9.27 -12.88 0.39
N THR A 242 9.36 -11.57 0.55
CA THR A 242 9.56 -10.93 1.86
C THR A 242 8.24 -10.58 2.50
N LEU A 243 8.26 -10.34 3.81
CA LEU A 243 7.10 -9.85 4.53
C LEU A 243 6.67 -8.46 4.03
N LEU A 244 5.36 -8.20 3.97
CA LEU A 244 4.83 -6.88 3.68
C LEU A 244 5.25 -5.89 4.79
N PRO A 245 5.98 -4.81 4.48
CA PRO A 245 6.45 -3.87 5.49
C PRO A 245 5.31 -2.94 5.95
N PRO A 246 5.34 -2.46 7.21
CA PRO A 246 4.44 -1.39 7.64
C PRO A 246 4.78 -0.09 6.88
N ALA A 247 3.78 0.73 6.61
CA ALA A 247 3.91 2.06 6.01
C ALA A 247 3.68 3.20 7.01
N PHE A 248 3.79 2.92 8.32
CA PHE A 248 3.84 3.93 9.38
C PHE A 248 5.26 4.05 9.96
N GLY A 249 5.51 5.14 10.69
CA GLY A 249 6.77 5.36 11.40
C GLY A 249 7.96 5.61 10.48
N LEU A 250 7.72 5.98 9.22
CA LEU A 250 8.77 6.12 8.20
C LEU A 250 9.50 7.47 8.23
N ALA A 251 9.03 8.42 9.04
CA ALA A 251 9.66 9.71 9.21
C ALA A 251 11.09 9.56 9.77
N GLY A 252 12.09 10.06 9.04
CA GLY A 252 13.50 9.97 9.43
C GLY A 252 14.20 8.67 9.02
N VAL A 253 13.48 7.70 8.45
CA VAL A 253 14.06 6.52 7.80
C VAL A 253 14.47 6.92 6.37
N ASN A 254 15.64 6.45 5.89
CA ASN A 254 16.15 6.78 4.55
C ASN A 254 16.03 5.62 3.54
N LEU A 255 16.02 4.39 4.04
CA LEU A 255 15.95 3.15 3.25
C LEU A 255 14.78 2.33 3.81
N HIS A 256 13.71 2.18 3.03
CA HIS A 256 12.40 1.81 3.58
C HIS A 256 11.98 0.34 3.36
N THR A 257 12.79 -0.47 2.67
CA THR A 257 12.56 -1.92 2.60
C THR A 257 13.31 -2.69 3.68
N TYR A 258 12.84 -3.90 3.95
CA TYR A 258 13.59 -4.87 4.76
C TYR A 258 14.98 -5.18 4.18
N THR A 259 15.15 -5.04 2.86
CA THR A 259 16.43 -5.21 2.16
C THR A 259 17.29 -3.94 2.13
N GLY A 260 16.78 -2.81 2.64
CA GLY A 260 17.57 -1.59 2.87
C GLY A 260 17.95 -0.83 1.60
N TRP A 261 16.99 -0.59 0.69
CA TRP A 261 17.22 0.23 -0.50
C TRP A 261 16.05 1.17 -0.76
N GLY A 262 16.31 2.34 -1.37
CA GLY A 262 15.28 3.29 -1.83
C GLY A 262 14.55 4.08 -0.73
N SER A 263 14.25 5.35 -1.01
CA SER A 263 13.41 6.19 -0.15
C SER A 263 11.92 5.96 -0.39
N VAL A 264 11.03 6.47 0.48
CA VAL A 264 9.57 6.38 0.28
C VAL A 264 9.12 6.88 -1.10
N PRO A 265 9.52 8.07 -1.60
CA PRO A 265 9.12 8.51 -2.93
C PRO A 265 9.61 7.59 -4.05
N TYR A 266 10.82 7.03 -3.91
CA TYR A 266 11.35 6.07 -4.86
C TYR A 266 10.49 4.79 -4.88
N TRP A 267 10.18 4.22 -3.71
CA TRP A 267 9.34 3.03 -3.61
C TRP A 267 7.91 3.27 -4.09
N ASN A 268 7.33 4.43 -3.80
CA ASN A 268 6.03 4.79 -4.36
C ASN A 268 6.05 4.80 -5.89
N ALA A 269 7.08 5.38 -6.50
CA ALA A 269 7.22 5.41 -7.95
C ALA A 269 7.47 4.01 -8.53
N TYR A 270 8.38 3.24 -7.92
CA TYR A 270 8.70 1.88 -8.35
C TYR A 270 7.49 0.95 -8.23
N VAL A 271 6.83 0.92 -7.07
CA VAL A 271 5.64 0.09 -6.84
C VAL A 271 4.53 0.49 -7.79
N ALA A 272 4.21 1.78 -7.92
CA ALA A 272 3.10 2.21 -8.75
C ALA A 272 3.33 1.93 -10.25
N ASN A 273 4.57 2.10 -10.77
CA ASN A 273 4.86 1.88 -12.18
C ASN A 273 5.15 0.41 -12.51
N VAL A 274 6.00 -0.26 -11.72
CA VAL A 274 6.54 -1.59 -12.06
C VAL A 274 5.70 -2.71 -11.46
N LEU A 275 5.27 -2.60 -10.20
CA LEU A 275 4.63 -3.71 -9.48
C LEU A 275 3.11 -3.68 -9.55
N MET A 276 2.52 -2.50 -9.47
CA MET A 276 1.09 -2.29 -9.66
C MET A 276 0.74 -2.24 -11.15
N HIS A 277 1.68 -1.89 -12.03
CA HIS A 277 1.45 -1.64 -13.46
C HIS A 277 0.53 -0.44 -13.75
N GLY A 278 0.65 0.62 -12.95
CA GLY A 278 0.00 1.90 -13.21
C GLY A 278 0.63 2.68 -14.37
N LYS A 279 -0.01 3.78 -14.75
CA LYS A 279 0.39 4.66 -15.86
C LYS A 279 1.20 5.82 -15.31
N GLY A 280 2.50 5.80 -15.52
CA GLY A 280 3.39 6.87 -15.10
C GLY A 280 4.72 6.87 -15.82
N ASN A 281 5.64 7.64 -15.26
CA ASN A 281 7.02 7.67 -15.68
C ASN A 281 7.91 7.15 -14.54
N PHE A 282 8.85 6.29 -14.87
CA PHE A 282 9.83 5.77 -13.92
C PHE A 282 11.20 5.66 -14.57
N TYR A 283 12.22 6.11 -13.84
CA TYR A 283 13.60 6.10 -14.29
C TYR A 283 14.52 5.60 -13.17
N ASP A 284 15.16 4.46 -13.41
CA ASP A 284 16.23 3.93 -12.60
C ASP A 284 17.22 3.12 -13.45
N PRO A 285 18.34 3.73 -13.89
CA PRO A 285 19.31 3.06 -14.75
C PRO A 285 20.08 1.94 -14.02
N ARG A 286 19.95 1.81 -12.69
CA ARG A 286 20.54 0.67 -11.97
C ARG A 286 19.87 -0.64 -12.38
N LEU A 287 18.61 -0.59 -12.82
CA LEU A 287 17.87 -1.75 -13.31
C LEU A 287 18.35 -2.23 -14.69
N ASP A 288 19.24 -1.49 -15.37
CA ASP A 288 19.84 -1.91 -16.65
C ASP A 288 21.01 -2.90 -16.46
N ASN A 289 21.45 -3.12 -15.22
CA ASN A 289 22.50 -4.08 -14.91
C ASN A 289 21.98 -5.51 -15.08
N ALA A 290 22.15 -6.09 -16.27
CA ALA A 290 21.67 -7.43 -16.60
C ALA A 290 22.28 -8.55 -15.74
N ASP A 291 23.46 -8.35 -15.14
CA ASP A 291 24.06 -9.34 -14.24
C ASP A 291 23.31 -9.40 -12.89
N GLN A 292 22.72 -8.27 -12.48
CA GLN A 292 22.00 -8.16 -11.22
C GLN A 292 20.48 -8.29 -11.39
N PHE A 293 19.92 -7.66 -12.43
CA PHE A 293 18.50 -7.56 -12.73
C PHE A 293 18.22 -7.96 -14.19
N PRO A 294 18.48 -9.23 -14.57
CA PRO A 294 18.36 -9.69 -15.95
C PRO A 294 16.97 -9.45 -16.56
N LEU A 295 15.89 -9.64 -15.78
CA LEU A 295 14.53 -9.45 -16.28
C LEU A 295 14.18 -7.96 -16.40
N ALA A 296 14.62 -7.13 -15.45
CA ALA A 296 14.40 -5.69 -15.52
C ALA A 296 15.10 -5.08 -16.74
N ALA A 297 16.36 -5.46 -16.98
CA ALA A 297 17.14 -4.99 -18.12
C ALA A 297 16.53 -5.44 -19.46
N ALA A 298 16.06 -6.69 -19.55
CA ALA A 298 15.43 -7.23 -20.76
C ALA A 298 14.09 -6.55 -21.08
N ASN A 299 13.32 -6.16 -20.07
CA ASN A 299 12.00 -5.55 -20.22
C ASN A 299 12.00 -4.02 -20.13
N GLY A 300 13.17 -3.40 -19.92
CA GLY A 300 13.29 -1.94 -19.83
C GLY A 300 12.60 -1.32 -18.62
N PHE A 301 12.47 -2.05 -17.50
CA PHE A 301 11.78 -1.56 -16.29
C PHE A 301 12.50 -0.38 -15.62
N GLY A 302 13.76 -0.11 -15.96
CA GLY A 302 14.46 1.11 -15.58
C GLY A 302 14.04 2.36 -16.36
N HIS A 303 13.23 2.24 -17.42
CA HIS A 303 12.91 3.34 -18.35
C HIS A 303 11.43 3.29 -18.79
N ILE A 304 10.51 3.48 -17.85
CA ILE A 304 9.07 3.49 -18.15
C ILE A 304 8.63 4.90 -18.49
N GLN A 305 7.92 5.03 -19.61
CA GLN A 305 7.25 6.26 -20.01
C GLN A 305 5.82 5.96 -20.46
N SER A 306 4.86 6.68 -19.89
CA SER A 306 3.45 6.60 -20.27
C SER A 306 3.02 7.87 -21.01
N GLU A 307 2.16 7.74 -22.02
CA GLU A 307 1.56 8.90 -22.70
C GLU A 307 0.81 9.82 -21.73
N VAL A 308 0.18 9.21 -20.72
CA VAL A 308 -0.50 9.90 -19.62
C VAL A 308 0.14 9.48 -18.30
N ASP A 309 0.78 10.43 -17.63
CA ASP A 309 1.41 10.20 -16.32
C ASP A 309 0.43 10.50 -15.18
N LEU A 310 -0.12 9.44 -14.59
CA LEU A 310 -1.03 9.49 -13.45
C LEU A 310 -0.32 9.32 -12.11
N ILE A 311 0.99 9.03 -12.10
CA ILE A 311 1.76 8.69 -10.89
C ILE A 311 2.57 9.88 -10.40
N THR A 312 3.46 10.43 -11.24
CA THR A 312 4.44 11.45 -10.81
C THR A 312 3.79 12.65 -10.09
N PRO A 313 2.68 13.22 -10.59
CA PRO A 313 2.03 14.36 -9.92
C PRO A 313 1.51 14.05 -8.52
N LYS A 314 1.23 12.78 -8.20
CA LYS A 314 0.62 12.34 -6.93
C LYS A 314 1.64 11.95 -5.87
N LEU A 315 2.89 11.71 -6.25
CA LEU A 315 3.95 11.28 -5.33
C LEU A 315 4.18 12.24 -4.14
N PRO A 316 4.14 13.58 -4.29
CA PRO A 316 4.34 14.48 -3.15
C PRO A 316 3.25 14.34 -2.08
N ALA A 317 1.99 14.27 -2.49
CA ALA A 317 0.86 14.12 -1.58
C ALA A 317 0.89 12.75 -0.89
N LEU A 318 1.11 11.69 -1.66
CA LEU A 318 1.25 10.33 -1.13
C LEU A 318 2.37 10.23 -0.09
N HIS A 319 3.54 10.79 -0.40
CA HIS A 319 4.67 10.83 0.52
C HIS A 319 4.33 11.60 1.81
N ALA A 320 3.71 12.79 1.69
CA ALA A 320 3.31 13.60 2.84
C ALA A 320 2.34 12.84 3.77
N TYR A 321 1.41 12.08 3.20
CA TYR A 321 0.52 11.24 3.98
C TYR A 321 1.27 10.09 4.67
N GLN A 322 2.12 9.33 3.98
CA GLN A 322 2.83 8.19 4.56
C GLN A 322 3.76 8.60 5.71
N ILE A 323 4.49 9.72 5.59
CA ILE A 323 5.34 10.20 6.71
C ILE A 323 4.52 10.75 7.88
N SER A 324 3.24 11.10 7.65
CA SER A 324 2.33 11.52 8.73
C SER A 324 1.78 10.33 9.55
N LEU A 325 1.90 9.11 9.04
CA LEU A 325 1.45 7.90 9.73
C LEU A 325 2.44 7.57 10.85
N VAL A 326 2.08 7.90 12.09
CA VAL A 326 2.92 7.64 13.27
C VAL A 326 2.82 6.17 13.66
N ALA A 327 3.93 5.58 14.13
CA ALA A 327 3.92 4.24 14.67
C ALA A 327 2.94 4.12 15.85
N PRO A 328 2.05 3.11 15.86
CA PRO A 328 1.09 2.93 16.92
C PRO A 328 1.80 2.57 18.23
N ARG A 329 1.22 2.98 19.36
CA ARG A 329 1.69 2.50 20.66
C ARG A 329 1.40 1.01 20.79
N PRO A 330 2.36 0.18 21.21
CA PRO A 330 2.11 -1.24 21.45
C PRO A 330 1.02 -1.40 22.52
N PRO A 331 0.09 -2.36 22.36
CA PRO A 331 -0.94 -2.62 23.37
C PRO A 331 -0.33 -2.91 24.74
N SER A 332 -1.03 -2.50 25.81
CA SER A 332 -0.56 -2.77 27.17
C SER A 332 -0.40 -4.28 27.40
N GLY A 333 0.78 -4.69 27.86
CA GLY A 333 1.09 -6.10 28.11
C GLY A 333 1.46 -6.93 26.87
N SER A 334 1.54 -6.33 25.67
CA SER A 334 1.91 -7.06 24.45
C SER A 334 3.40 -7.46 24.38
N PHE A 335 4.25 -6.89 25.25
CA PHE A 335 5.66 -7.21 25.33
C PHE A 335 6.20 -7.05 26.76
N ASN A 336 7.35 -7.68 27.04
CA ASN A 336 8.04 -7.55 28.32
C ASN A 336 8.95 -6.31 28.33
N ALA A 337 8.52 -5.25 29.02
CA ALA A 337 9.26 -3.98 29.08
C ALA A 337 10.69 -4.11 29.62
N ARG A 338 10.93 -4.99 30.59
CA ARG A 338 12.29 -5.23 31.12
C ARG A 338 13.17 -5.93 30.10
N ALA A 339 12.62 -6.84 29.31
CA ALA A 339 13.35 -7.50 28.23
C ALA A 339 13.67 -6.51 27.09
N ALA A 340 12.70 -5.67 26.71
CA ALA A 340 12.90 -4.64 25.69
C ALA A 340 14.02 -3.66 26.06
N SER A 341 14.04 -3.16 27.30
CA SER A 341 15.12 -2.26 27.77
C SER A 341 16.51 -2.93 27.75
N ARG A 342 16.61 -4.24 28.03
CA ARG A 342 17.88 -4.97 27.83
C ARG A 342 18.25 -5.10 26.35
N GLY A 343 17.25 -5.29 25.49
CA GLY A 343 17.43 -5.33 24.04
C GLY A 343 17.95 -4.01 23.48
N GLU A 344 17.39 -2.88 23.92
CA GLU A 344 17.84 -1.53 23.57
C GLU A 344 19.31 -1.31 23.96
N ALA A 345 19.69 -1.61 25.21
CA ALA A 345 21.08 -1.49 25.65
C ALA A 345 22.05 -2.39 24.87
N LEU A 346 21.59 -3.56 24.40
CA LEU A 346 22.38 -4.44 23.53
C LEU A 346 22.52 -3.82 22.13
N PHE A 347 21.40 -3.36 21.55
CA PHE A 347 21.29 -2.80 20.21
C PHE A 347 22.16 -1.54 20.04
N GLU A 348 22.04 -0.59 20.96
CA GLU A 348 22.81 0.67 20.97
C GLU A 348 24.26 0.47 21.44
N GLY A 349 24.52 -0.61 22.18
CA GLY A 349 25.82 -0.89 22.79
C GLY A 349 26.58 -1.98 22.05
N LYS A 350 26.64 -3.17 22.65
CA LYS A 350 27.55 -4.25 22.23
C LYS A 350 27.27 -4.78 20.82
N ALA A 351 26.02 -4.72 20.35
CA ALA A 351 25.66 -5.18 19.02
C ALA A 351 25.90 -4.12 17.93
N ASN A 352 25.99 -2.84 18.31
CA ASN A 352 26.28 -1.72 17.42
C ASN A 352 25.37 -1.68 16.17
N CYS A 353 24.06 -1.75 16.40
CA CYS A 353 23.04 -1.79 15.35
C CYS A 353 22.33 -0.44 15.11
N ALA A 354 22.60 0.57 15.93
CA ALA A 354 21.92 1.86 15.93
C ALA A 354 22.41 2.85 14.87
#